data_AF-A0A840YPF0-F1
#
_entry.id   AF-A0A840YPF0-F1
#
_cell.length_a   1.000
_cell.length_b   1.000
_cell.length_c   1.000
_cell.angle_alpha   90.00
_cell.angle_beta   90.00
_cell.angle_gamma   90.00
#
_symmetry.space_group_name_H-M   'P 1'
#
loop_
_entity.id
_entity.type
_entity.pdbx_description
1 polymer ?
#
loop_
_entity_poly.entity_id
_entity_poly.type
_entity_poly.pdbx_seq_one_letter_code
_entity_poly.pdbx_strand_id
1 'polypeptide(L)' 'MLKPYSTKRPRPVPPEFEQNFIAGGWARVNQMYGKNPALRYFRVSGPERLSLMRKAHVRRKGK' A
#
# COMPACT_ATOMS: atom_id res chain seq x y z
N MET A 1 28.52 -25.14 -2.30
CA MET A 1 27.23 -25.14 -1.59
C MET A 1 26.46 -23.86 -1.94
N LEU A 2 25.48 -23.93 -2.84
CA LEU A 2 24.54 -22.81 -3.05
C LEU A 2 23.58 -22.77 -1.86
N LYS A 3 23.56 -21.67 -1.11
CA LYS A 3 22.52 -21.42 -0.10
C LYS A 3 21.17 -21.30 -0.82
N PRO A 4 20.11 -22.01 -0.40
CA PRO A 4 18.79 -21.82 -0.99
C PRO A 4 18.36 -20.38 -0.74
N TYR A 5 18.06 -19.65 -1.81
CA TYR A 5 17.37 -18.37 -1.73
C TYR A 5 16.10 -18.60 -0.90
N SER A 6 15.98 -17.89 0.21
CA SER A 6 14.76 -17.91 1.00
C SER A 6 13.63 -17.41 0.10
N THR A 7 12.86 -18.34 -0.48
CA THR A 7 11.62 -18.11 -1.21
C THR A 7 10.54 -17.71 -0.22
N LYS A 8 10.76 -16.63 0.54
CA LYS A 8 9.70 -16.01 1.32
C LYS A 8 8.62 -15.62 0.33
N ARG A 9 7.55 -16.42 0.33
CA ARG A 9 6.37 -16.23 -0.51
C ARG A 9 5.99 -14.74 -0.44
N PRO A 10 5.65 -14.10 -1.57
CA PRO A 10 5.17 -12.73 -1.56
C PRO A 10 4.08 -12.63 -0.50
N ARG A 11 4.25 -11.74 0.49
CA ARG A 11 3.19 -11.54 1.48
C ARG A 11 1.97 -11.01 0.73
N PRO A 12 0.78 -11.57 0.96
CA PRO A 12 -0.44 -11.03 0.37
C PRO A 12 -0.59 -9.56 0.78
N VAL A 13 -1.26 -8.78 -0.08
CA VAL A 13 -1.62 -7.41 0.26
C VAL A 13 -2.54 -7.44 1.48
N PRO A 14 -2.24 -6.71 2.56
CA PRO A 14 -3.15 -6.59 3.69
C PRO A 14 -4.49 -5.98 3.22
N PRO A 15 -5.65 -6.54 3.60
CA PRO A 15 -6.95 -6.02 3.16
C PRO A 15 -7.18 -4.58 3.63
N GLU A 16 -6.55 -4.18 4.74
CA GLU A 16 -6.63 -2.83 5.28
C GLU A 16 -5.69 -1.83 4.58
N PHE A 17 -4.83 -2.29 3.66
CA PHE A 17 -3.85 -1.42 2.99
C PHE A 17 -4.55 -0.29 2.24
N GLU A 18 -5.60 -0.59 1.47
CA GLU A 18 -6.32 0.40 0.68
C GLU A 18 -6.95 1.48 1.58
N GLN A 19 -7.61 1.07 2.67
CA GLN A 19 -8.24 2.00 3.61
C GLN A 19 -7.21 2.90 4.29
N ASN A 20 -6.09 2.32 4.74
CA ASN A 20 -5.00 3.09 5.36
C ASN A 20 -4.35 4.06 4.37
N PHE A 21 -4.18 3.65 3.11
CA PHE A 21 -3.67 4.52 2.05
C PHE A 21 -4.63 5.67 1.73
N ILE A 22 -5.93 5.40 1.61
CA ILE A 22 -6.93 6.42 1.33
C ILE A 22 -7.00 7.44 2.48
N ALA A 23 -7.01 6.96 3.73
CA ALA A 23 -7.10 7.81 4.92
C ALA A 23 -5.84 8.65 5.16
N GLY A 24 -4.66 8.03 5.15
CA GLY A 24 -3.41 8.66 5.59
C GLY A 24 -2.32 8.84 4.53
N GLY A 25 -2.52 8.29 3.33
CA GLY A 25 -1.56 8.37 2.23
C GLY A 25 -0.27 7.62 2.50
N TRP A 26 0.79 8.03 1.79
CA TRP A 26 2.11 7.39 1.86
C TRP A 26 2.73 7.40 3.26
N ALA A 27 2.57 8.48 4.02
CA ALA A 27 3.16 8.58 5.35
C ALA A 27 2.65 7.45 6.28
N ARG A 28 1.32 7.23 6.31
CA ARG A 28 0.69 6.20 7.15
C ARG A 28 1.08 4.80 6.72
N VAL A 29 0.99 4.48 5.43
CA VAL A 29 1.33 3.12 4.95
C VAL A 29 2.82 2.82 5.05
N ASN A 30 3.69 3.83 4.91
CA ASN A 30 5.13 3.67 5.11
C ASN A 30 5.48 3.43 6.57
N GLN A 31 4.78 4.08 7.51
CA GLN A 31 4.95 3.83 8.95
C GLN A 31 4.47 2.43 9.34
N MET A 32 3.35 1.97 8.78
CA MET A 32 2.76 0.66 9.11
C MET A 32 3.49 -0.53 8.47
N TYR A 33 3.83 -0.43 7.19
CA TYR A 33 4.32 -1.57 6.40
C TYR A 33 5.77 -1.41 5.93
N GLY A 34 6.35 -0.21 6.05
CA GLY A 34 7.64 0.12 5.47
C GLY A 34 7.55 0.50 3.99
N LYS A 35 8.56 1.25 3.51
CA LYS A 35 8.58 1.82 2.14
C LYS A 35 8.47 0.75 1.05
N ASN A 36 9.29 -0.32 1.14
CA ASN A 36 9.35 -1.34 0.10
C ASN A 36 8.07 -2.20 0.02
N PRO A 37 7.52 -2.70 1.15
CA PRO A 37 6.24 -3.42 1.11
C PRO A 37 5.09 -2.52 0.67
N ALA A 38 5.00 -1.27 1.17
CA ALA A 38 3.95 -0.34 0.78
C ALA A 38 3.95 -0.05 -0.73
N LEU A 39 5.12 0.13 -1.34
CA LEU A 39 5.25 0.32 -2.78
C LEU A 39 4.76 -0.91 -3.56
N ARG A 40 5.09 -2.12 -3.09
CA ARG A 40 4.63 -3.36 -3.70
C ARG A 40 3.10 -3.47 -3.60
N TYR A 41 2.54 -3.24 -2.43
CA TYR A 41 1.10 -3.29 -2.19
C TYR A 41 0.34 -2.27 -3.04
N PHE A 42 0.85 -1.05 -3.15
CA PHE A 42 0.29 -0.01 -4.02
C PHE A 42 0.25 -0.43 -5.49
N ARG A 43 1.31 -1.07 -5.99
CA ARG A 43 1.36 -1.58 -7.37
C ARG A 43 0.39 -2.74 -7.61
N VAL A 44 0.28 -3.66 -6.65
CA VAL A 44 -0.61 -4.84 -6.77
C VAL A 44 -2.09 -4.45 -6.64
N SER A 45 -2.44 -3.52 -5.75
CA SER A 45 -3.82 -3.05 -5.54
C SER A 45 -4.36 -2.15 -6.67
N GLY A 46 -3.50 -1.64 -7.54
CA GLY A 46 -3.90 -0.72 -8.61
C GLY A 46 -3.61 0.75 -8.26
N PRO A 47 -2.50 1.32 -8.75
CA PRO A 47 -2.03 2.65 -8.37
C PRO A 47 -3.00 3.77 -8.78
N GLU A 48 -3.62 3.64 -9.95
CA GLU A 48 -4.58 4.62 -10.48
C GLU A 48 -5.85 4.67 -9.63
N ARG A 49 -6.44 3.50 -9.33
CA ARG A 49 -7.63 3.36 -8.49
C ARG A 49 -7.39 3.96 -7.10
N LEU A 50 -6.28 3.62 -6.45
CA LEU A 50 -5.96 4.13 -5.11
C LEU A 50 -5.77 5.64 -5.10
N SER A 51 -5.13 6.19 -6.13
CA SER A 51 -4.93 7.65 -6.27
C SER A 51 -6.25 8.38 -6.48
N LEU A 52 -7.15 7.83 -7.32
CA LEU A 52 -8.50 8.35 -7.53
C LEU A 52 -9.33 8.33 -6.24
N MET A 53 -9.33 7.21 -5.52
CA MET A 53 -10.07 7.09 -4.25
C MET A 53 -9.53 8.04 -3.18
N ARG A 54 -8.20 8.21 -3.10
CA ARG A 54 -7.61 9.20 -2.20
C ARG A 54 -8.01 10.63 -2.57
N LYS A 55 -7.95 10.99 -3.86
CA LYS A 55 -8.39 12.31 -4.34
C LYS A 55 -9.85 12.57 -3.98
N ALA A 56 -10.72 11.58 -4.17
CA ALA A 56 -12.13 11.67 -3.77
C ALA A 56 -12.30 11.81 -2.25
N HIS A 57 -11.52 11.08 -1.44
CA HIS A 57 -11.55 11.17 0.02
C HIS A 57 -11.11 12.55 0.53
N VAL A 58 -10.00 13.08 0.01
CA VAL A 58 -9.50 14.43 0.35
C VAL A 58 -10.53 15.49 -0.03
N ARG A 59 -11.13 15.39 -1.22
CA ARG A 59 -12.18 16.31 -1.67
C ARG A 59 -13.43 16.26 -0.77
N ARG A 60 -13.79 15.09 -0.22
CA ARG A 60 -14.93 14.95 0.72
C ARG A 60 -14.64 15.55 2.10
N LYS A 61 -13.41 15.44 2.60
CA LYS A 61 -13.02 15.97 3.93
C LYS A 61 -12.73 17.47 3.95
N GLY A 62 -12.37 18.06 2.82
CA GLY A 62 -12.08 19.49 2.70
C GLY A 62 -13.31 20.39 2.48
N LYS A 63 -14.52 19.87 2.73
CA LYS A 63 -15.79 20.61 2.67
C LYS A 63 -16.50 20.44 4.01
#